data_AF-A0A9D0NUS3-F1
#
_entry.id   AF-A0A9D0NUS3-F1
#
_cell.length_a   1.000
_cell.length_b   1.000
_cell.length_c   1.000
_cell.angle_alpha   90.00
_cell.angle_beta   90.00
_cell.angle_gamma   90.00
#
_symmetry.space_group_name_H-M   'P 1'
#
loop_
_entity.id
_entity.type
_entity.pdbx_description
1 polymer ?
#
loop_
_entity_poly.entity_id
_entity_poly.type
_entity_poly.pdbx_seq_one_letter_code
_entity_poly.pdbx_strand_id
1 'polypeptide(L)'
;TAQRVILPGARITALTEGALPTVLLGVVEKSRVFRLDLAQDAQPEWLDPAPPAPGQLPENIDLSRLVHDLHFGRGLLAAPASLLINDIGAWIMLLLPAGGFLFWWLPRRWKSTPRAEKPRAVTRKRTVQWIYRLHGPTLGLVAVIPFLYLTLTGILLDHAPELRPWMKTLHIPQALQPPVYRLRSWDNEIHAIAGYPGEAGKFSLGTRLGLFTTQDGGKNWTREAGWAVDPGFVWTLRRHGADLLIGGMGGPNLQRNGDSGWRPVKGTGHMPTDISRDADGGYLWLNREGIHPDLSAGRILPAQHRFPRLEGVPWYFVIDGLHSGMLIHAQWKWINDVVALACLLLTITGLMRWWRQRWI
;
A
#
# COMPACT_ATOMS: atom_id res chain seq x y z
N THR A 1 27.80 2.19 -19.81
CA THR A 1 26.37 1.80 -20.03
C THR A 1 25.49 2.13 -18.83
N ALA A 2 25.81 1.78 -17.59
CA ALA A 2 24.97 2.12 -16.42
C ALA A 2 24.78 3.63 -16.17
N GLN A 3 25.78 4.48 -16.47
CA GLN A 3 25.68 5.94 -16.32
C GLN A 3 24.60 6.59 -17.21
N ARG A 4 24.19 5.97 -18.33
CA ARG A 4 23.20 6.55 -19.27
C ARG A 4 21.75 6.52 -18.76
N VAL A 5 21.46 5.67 -17.77
CA VAL A 5 20.08 5.47 -17.24
C VAL A 5 19.88 6.18 -15.90
N ILE A 6 20.90 6.87 -15.39
CA ILE A 6 20.81 7.62 -14.13
C ILE A 6 20.16 8.98 -14.43
N LEU A 7 19.00 9.22 -13.83
CA LEU A 7 18.36 10.53 -13.77
C LEU A 7 18.73 11.19 -12.43
N PRO A 8 19.70 12.12 -12.38
CA PRO A 8 20.16 12.69 -11.12
C PRO A 8 19.00 13.31 -10.33
N GLY A 9 18.87 12.91 -9.06
CA GLY A 9 17.82 13.42 -8.17
C GLY A 9 16.42 12.84 -8.42
N ALA A 10 16.24 11.90 -9.36
CA ALA A 10 14.95 11.30 -9.65
C ALA A 10 14.91 9.81 -9.24
N ARG A 11 13.82 9.41 -8.58
CA ARG A 11 13.56 8.01 -8.25
C ARG A 11 12.73 7.35 -9.35
N ILE A 12 13.37 6.52 -10.18
CA ILE A 12 12.67 5.65 -11.13
C ILE A 12 11.92 4.57 -10.34
N THR A 13 10.60 4.54 -10.47
CA THR A 13 9.71 3.62 -9.73
C THR A 13 9.18 2.47 -10.59
N ALA A 14 9.22 2.62 -11.91
CA ALA A 14 8.97 1.53 -12.84
C ALA A 14 9.78 1.76 -14.13
N LEU A 15 10.20 0.68 -14.78
CA LEU A 15 10.97 0.70 -16.02
C LEU A 15 10.62 -0.52 -16.85
N THR A 16 10.50 -0.33 -18.16
CA THR A 16 10.15 -1.37 -19.13
C THR A 16 10.70 -1.04 -20.51
N GLU A 17 10.72 -2.02 -21.40
CA GLU A 17 11.02 -1.80 -22.82
C GLU A 17 9.89 -1.03 -23.51
N GLY A 18 10.26 -0.13 -24.41
CA GLY A 18 9.35 0.64 -25.24
C GLY A 18 9.02 -0.04 -26.57
N ALA A 19 8.76 0.77 -27.60
CA ALA A 19 8.41 0.26 -28.92
C ALA A 19 9.60 -0.32 -29.71
N LEU A 20 10.82 0.05 -29.35
CA LEU A 20 12.06 -0.47 -29.91
C LEU A 20 12.91 -1.07 -28.78
N PRO A 21 13.76 -2.07 -29.04
CA PRO A 21 14.64 -2.67 -28.02
C PRO A 21 15.60 -1.68 -27.37
N THR A 22 15.93 -0.58 -28.05
CA THR A 22 16.80 0.49 -27.52
C THR A 22 16.03 1.54 -26.73
N VAL A 23 14.70 1.54 -26.80
CA VAL A 23 13.86 2.54 -26.14
C VAL A 23 13.38 1.98 -24.81
N LEU A 24 13.59 2.73 -23.75
CA LEU A 24 13.03 2.49 -22.42
C LEU A 24 11.83 3.40 -22.19
N LEU A 25 10.81 2.86 -21.53
CA LEU A 25 9.73 3.62 -20.92
C LEU A 25 9.85 3.48 -19.41
N GLY A 26 9.77 4.61 -18.70
CA GLY A 26 9.90 4.61 -17.26
C GLY A 26 8.96 5.58 -16.57
N VAL A 27 8.82 5.35 -15.27
CA VAL A 27 8.01 6.19 -14.38
C VAL A 27 8.91 6.72 -13.28
N VAL A 28 8.83 8.01 -13.02
CA VAL A 28 9.51 8.67 -11.91
C VAL A 28 8.48 9.03 -10.83
N GLU A 29 8.81 8.66 -9.59
CA GLU A 29 8.03 8.99 -8.39
C GLU A 29 6.55 8.65 -8.52
N LYS A 30 6.24 7.55 -9.22
CA LYS A 30 4.86 7.10 -9.50
C LYS A 30 3.96 8.17 -10.15
N SER A 31 4.54 9.15 -10.83
CA SER A 31 3.80 10.34 -11.27
C SER A 31 4.07 10.70 -12.72
N ARG A 32 5.35 10.70 -13.12
CA ARG A 32 5.77 11.20 -14.44
C ARG A 32 6.28 10.07 -15.30
N VAL A 33 5.91 10.07 -16.57
CA VAL A 33 6.37 9.08 -17.54
C VAL A 33 7.47 9.69 -18.40
N PHE A 34 8.51 8.92 -18.69
CA PHE A 34 9.54 9.30 -19.63
C PHE A 34 9.81 8.19 -20.64
N ARG A 35 10.33 8.59 -21.79
CA ARG A 35 10.87 7.74 -22.85
C ARG A 35 12.36 8.07 -23.01
N LEU A 36 13.19 7.06 -23.13
CA LEU A 36 14.64 7.23 -23.34
C LEU A 36 15.12 6.28 -24.42
N ASP A 37 15.66 6.81 -25.53
CA ASP A 37 16.30 6.00 -26.56
C ASP A 37 17.80 5.85 -26.26
N LEU A 38 18.23 4.63 -25.93
CA LEU A 38 19.62 4.30 -25.59
C LEU A 38 20.55 4.34 -26.81
N ALA A 39 20.01 4.29 -28.03
CA ALA A 39 20.79 4.38 -29.26
C ALA A 39 21.23 5.82 -29.56
N GLN A 40 20.50 6.81 -29.04
CA GLN A 40 20.79 8.22 -29.21
C GLN A 40 21.45 8.77 -27.95
N ASP A 41 22.39 9.70 -28.07
CA ASP A 41 22.94 10.43 -26.92
C ASP A 41 21.99 11.57 -26.54
N ALA A 42 20.74 11.23 -26.27
CA ALA A 42 19.64 12.15 -26.05
C ALA A 42 19.18 12.15 -24.59
N GLN A 43 18.71 13.31 -24.13
CA GLN A 43 18.03 13.43 -22.86
C GLN A 43 16.67 12.68 -22.91
N PRO A 44 16.15 12.22 -21.76
CA PRO A 44 14.83 11.61 -21.70
C PRO A 44 13.74 12.57 -22.22
N GLU A 45 12.88 12.05 -23.08
CA GLU A 45 11.64 12.70 -23.49
C GLU A 45 10.61 12.49 -22.38
N TRP A 46 10.13 13.58 -21.80
CA TRP A 46 9.06 13.52 -20.80
C TRP A 46 7.71 13.48 -21.48
N LEU A 47 6.93 12.46 -21.17
CA LEU A 47 5.55 12.35 -21.62
C LEU A 47 4.65 13.04 -20.61
N ASP A 48 3.66 13.80 -21.09
CA ASP A 48 2.64 14.46 -20.26
C ASP A 48 1.26 13.82 -20.50
N PRO A 49 1.04 12.59 -20.00
CA PRO A 49 -0.23 11.91 -20.19
C PRO A 49 -1.36 12.64 -19.45
N ALA A 50 -2.48 12.88 -20.13
CA ALA A 50 -3.69 13.34 -19.48
C ALA A 50 -4.22 12.26 -18.50
N PRO A 51 -4.87 12.60 -17.39
CA PRO A 51 -5.56 11.62 -16.55
C PRO A 51 -6.78 11.04 -17.29
N PRO A 52 -7.26 9.83 -16.94
CA PRO A 52 -8.45 9.25 -17.55
C PRO A 52 -9.69 10.11 -17.30
N ALA A 53 -10.59 10.17 -18.28
CA ALA A 53 -11.87 10.86 -18.12
C ALA A 53 -12.72 10.16 -17.03
N PRO A 54 -13.64 10.87 -16.33
CA PRO A 54 -14.45 10.27 -15.27
C PRO A 54 -15.23 9.01 -15.68
N GLY A 55 -15.71 8.95 -16.93
CA GLY A 55 -16.41 7.78 -17.47
C GLY A 55 -15.52 6.58 -17.82
N GLN A 56 -14.19 6.73 -17.70
CA GLN A 56 -13.22 5.64 -17.89
C GLN A 56 -12.79 5.04 -16.54
N LEU A 57 -13.21 5.62 -15.41
CA LEU A 57 -12.93 5.11 -14.08
C LEU A 57 -13.94 4.00 -13.69
N PRO A 58 -13.60 3.12 -12.73
CA PRO A 58 -14.55 2.15 -12.21
C PRO A 58 -15.78 2.85 -11.63
N GLU A 59 -16.98 2.44 -12.06
CA GLU A 59 -18.24 2.92 -11.48
C GLU A 59 -18.39 2.50 -10.01
N ASN A 60 -17.84 1.33 -9.68
CA ASN A 60 -17.88 0.73 -8.37
C ASN A 60 -16.50 0.21 -7.96
N ILE A 61 -16.22 0.26 -6.67
CA ILE A 61 -15.15 -0.51 -6.04
C ILE A 61 -15.78 -1.47 -5.04
N ASP A 62 -15.17 -2.63 -4.82
CA ASP A 62 -15.63 -3.52 -3.75
C ASP A 62 -15.18 -3.05 -2.36
N LEU A 63 -15.88 -3.49 -1.32
CA LEU A 63 -15.52 -3.15 0.08
C LEU A 63 -14.13 -3.69 0.43
N SER A 64 -13.71 -4.83 -0.12
CA SER A 64 -12.38 -5.40 0.14
C SER A 64 -11.27 -4.45 -0.32
N ARG A 65 -11.44 -3.79 -1.46
CA ARG A 65 -10.55 -2.77 -2.03
C ARG A 65 -10.46 -1.57 -1.11
N LEU A 66 -11.60 -1.03 -0.68
CA LEU A 66 -11.63 0.11 0.24
C LEU A 66 -10.95 -0.24 1.58
N VAL A 67 -11.24 -1.41 2.15
CA VAL A 67 -10.65 -1.86 3.42
C VAL A 67 -9.13 -1.97 3.31
N HIS A 68 -8.62 -2.60 2.25
CA HIS A 68 -7.18 -2.65 1.99
C HIS A 68 -6.59 -1.24 1.85
N ASP A 69 -7.21 -0.38 1.04
CA ASP A 69 -6.71 0.98 0.84
C ASP A 69 -6.67 1.80 2.12
N LEU A 70 -7.72 1.76 2.93
CA LEU A 70 -7.76 2.46 4.21
C LEU A 70 -6.66 1.96 5.15
N HIS A 71 -6.56 0.64 5.32
CA HIS A 71 -5.58 0.06 6.23
C HIS A 71 -4.15 0.43 5.84
N PHE A 72 -3.84 0.40 4.54
CA PHE A 72 -2.52 0.71 4.02
C PHE A 72 -2.27 2.22 3.76
N GLY A 73 -3.18 3.10 4.20
CA GLY A 73 -2.97 4.56 4.14
C GLY A 73 -3.09 5.12 2.73
N ARG A 74 -4.02 4.58 1.93
CA ARG A 74 -4.26 4.93 0.52
C ARG A 74 -5.74 5.17 0.18
N GLY A 75 -6.63 5.10 1.17
CA GLY A 75 -8.08 5.04 0.93
C GLY A 75 -8.87 6.33 1.09
N LEU A 76 -8.30 7.42 1.61
CA LEU A 76 -9.06 8.65 1.90
C LEU A 76 -8.79 9.74 0.86
N LEU A 77 -7.54 10.23 0.86
CA LEU A 77 -7.02 11.31 0.04
C LEU A 77 -5.89 10.80 -0.88
N ALA A 78 -5.33 11.67 -1.72
CA ALA A 78 -4.13 11.35 -2.50
C ALA A 78 -2.99 10.82 -1.61
N ALA A 79 -2.11 10.00 -2.20
CA ALA A 79 -1.21 9.13 -1.44
C ALA A 79 -0.41 9.81 -0.32
N PRO A 80 0.21 11.00 -0.49
CA PRO A 80 0.99 11.62 0.60
C PRO A 80 0.13 11.95 1.83
N ALA A 81 -1.10 12.42 1.61
CA ALA A 81 -1.98 12.82 2.69
C ALA A 81 -2.58 11.61 3.42
N SER A 82 -3.00 10.57 2.70
CA SER A 82 -3.53 9.35 3.33
C SER A 82 -2.45 8.63 4.14
N LEU A 83 -1.21 8.57 3.63
CA LEU A 83 -0.09 7.97 4.37
C LEU A 83 0.22 8.78 5.63
N LEU A 84 0.23 10.11 5.53
CA LEU A 84 0.46 10.98 6.69
C LEU A 84 -0.58 10.77 7.81
N ILE A 85 -1.86 10.56 7.48
CA ILE A 85 -2.89 10.26 8.48
C ILE A 85 -2.58 8.94 9.21
N ASN A 86 -2.18 7.91 8.47
CA ASN A 86 -1.74 6.64 9.06
C ASN A 86 -0.49 6.82 9.94
N ASP A 87 0.51 7.56 9.48
CA ASP A 87 1.75 7.81 10.20
C ASP A 87 1.49 8.58 11.51
N ILE A 88 0.63 9.59 11.46
CA ILE A 88 0.16 10.31 12.67
C ILE A 88 -0.54 9.32 13.61
N GLY A 89 -1.41 8.46 13.09
CA GLY A 89 -2.05 7.39 13.87
C GLY A 89 -1.03 6.49 14.57
N ALA A 90 0.01 6.03 13.85
CA ALA A 90 1.06 5.19 14.40
C ALA A 90 1.84 5.89 15.51
N TRP A 91 2.22 7.15 15.32
CA TRP A 91 2.88 7.95 16.37
C TRP A 91 2.00 8.14 17.59
N ILE A 92 0.71 8.42 17.40
CA ILE A 92 -0.24 8.57 18.51
C ILE A 92 -0.42 7.24 19.26
N MET A 93 -0.44 6.11 18.55
CA MET A 93 -0.51 4.77 19.15
C MET A 93 0.70 4.45 20.01
N LEU A 94 1.88 5.01 19.70
CA LEU A 94 3.07 4.93 20.57
C LEU A 94 2.97 5.89 21.78
N LEU A 95 2.53 7.12 21.54
CA LEU A 95 2.53 8.19 22.55
C LEU A 95 1.41 8.06 23.59
N LEU A 96 0.24 7.52 23.22
CA LEU A 96 -0.89 7.38 24.15
C LEU A 96 -0.56 6.43 25.32
N PRO A 97 -0.05 5.20 25.12
CA PRO A 97 0.38 4.33 26.20
C PRO A 97 1.47 4.97 27.07
N ALA A 98 2.45 5.63 26.46
CA ALA A 98 3.51 6.33 27.20
C ALA A 98 2.94 7.47 28.07
N GLY A 99 2.03 8.28 27.53
CA GLY A 99 1.34 9.34 28.26
C GLY A 99 0.49 8.79 29.42
N GLY A 100 -0.25 7.70 29.19
CA GLY A 100 -1.03 7.02 30.22
C GLY A 100 -0.15 6.44 31.34
N PHE A 101 0.94 5.78 30.98
CA PHE A 101 1.91 5.25 31.94
C PHE A 101 2.56 6.36 32.76
N LEU A 102 3.01 7.45 32.13
CA LEU A 102 3.61 8.58 32.84
C LEU A 102 2.62 9.28 33.77
N PHE A 103 1.36 9.43 33.35
CA PHE A 103 0.29 9.99 34.18
C PHE A 103 0.06 9.16 35.46
N TRP A 104 0.18 7.84 35.36
CA TRP A 104 0.05 6.92 36.48
C TRP A 104 1.32 6.81 37.35
N TRP A 105 2.50 6.74 36.72
CA TRP A 105 3.78 6.45 37.37
C TRP A 105 4.37 7.65 38.10
N LEU A 106 4.35 8.84 37.48
CA LEU A 106 5.01 10.03 38.06
C LEU A 106 4.47 10.40 39.45
N PRO A 107 3.15 10.45 39.70
CA PRO A 107 2.63 10.74 41.03
C PRO A 107 3.08 9.72 42.08
N ARG A 108 3.18 8.43 41.71
CA ARG A 108 3.63 7.36 42.61
C ARG A 108 5.12 7.49 42.93
N ARG A 109 5.95 7.73 41.91
CA ARG A 109 7.38 8.00 42.08
C ARG A 109 7.61 9.19 43.01
N TRP A 110 6.90 10.30 42.82
CA TRP A 110 7.08 11.49 43.69
C TRP A 110 6.59 11.28 45.13
N LYS A 111 5.72 10.31 45.39
CA LYS A 111 5.34 9.95 46.77
C LYS A 111 6.53 9.29 47.48
N SER A 112 7.22 8.36 46.83
CA SER A 112 8.36 7.62 47.39
C SER A 112 9.71 8.33 47.32
N THR A 113 9.85 9.40 46.52
CA THR A 113 11.11 10.18 46.43
C THR A 113 11.41 10.90 47.76
N PRO A 114 12.67 11.09 48.19
CA PRO A 114 13.00 11.94 49.33
C PRO A 114 12.63 13.42 49.11
N ARG A 115 12.28 14.17 50.17
CA ARG A 115 11.81 15.57 50.03
C ARG A 115 12.83 16.50 49.34
N ALA A 116 14.13 16.26 49.54
CA ALA A 116 15.22 17.04 48.95
C ALA A 116 15.30 16.89 47.41
N GLU A 117 14.88 15.75 46.88
CA GLU A 117 14.93 15.43 45.44
C GLU A 117 13.58 15.62 44.73
N LYS A 118 12.50 15.91 45.49
CA LYS A 118 11.17 16.13 44.91
C LYS A 118 11.14 17.41 44.07
N PRO A 119 10.61 17.36 42.83
CA PRO A 119 10.31 18.57 42.10
C PRO A 119 9.34 19.46 42.88
N ARG A 120 9.45 20.79 42.70
CA ARG A 120 8.56 21.77 43.33
C ARG A 120 7.09 21.41 43.05
N ALA A 121 6.21 21.71 44.00
CA ALA A 121 4.79 21.38 43.91
C ALA A 121 4.13 21.94 42.63
N VAL A 122 4.48 23.17 42.25
CA VAL A 122 4.03 23.83 41.01
C VAL A 122 4.45 23.04 39.78
N THR A 123 5.71 22.61 39.70
CA THR A 123 6.23 21.80 38.59
C THR A 123 5.47 20.48 38.47
N ARG A 124 5.28 19.76 39.57
CA ARG A 124 4.52 18.49 39.58
C ARG A 124 3.09 18.67 39.05
N LYS A 125 2.39 19.70 39.54
CA LYS A 125 1.03 20.03 39.08
C LYS A 125 1.02 20.34 37.57
N ARG A 126 1.93 21.19 37.10
CA ARG A 126 2.03 21.56 35.69
C ARG A 126 2.35 20.37 34.79
N THR A 127 3.29 19.51 35.19
CA THR A 127 3.64 18.29 34.43
C THR A 127 2.45 17.35 34.30
N VAL A 128 1.73 17.06 35.40
CA VAL A 128 0.56 16.17 35.36
C VAL A 128 -0.55 16.77 34.50
N GLN A 129 -0.81 18.08 34.62
CA GLN A 129 -1.78 18.78 33.77
C GLN A 129 -1.39 18.74 32.29
N TRP A 130 -0.11 18.91 31.98
CA TRP A 130 0.39 18.86 30.59
C TRP A 130 0.25 17.46 30.01
N ILE A 131 0.67 16.41 30.73
CA ILE A 131 0.51 15.01 30.29
C ILE A 131 -0.98 14.70 30.09
N TYR A 132 -1.83 15.14 31.01
CA TYR A 132 -3.27 14.95 30.90
C TYR A 132 -3.86 15.60 29.64
N ARG A 133 -3.52 16.88 29.39
CA ARG A 133 -3.97 17.64 28.22
C ARG A 133 -3.42 17.06 26.92
N LEU A 134 -2.16 16.63 26.91
CA LEU A 134 -1.59 16.00 25.72
C LEU A 134 -2.28 14.67 25.43
N HIS A 135 -2.42 13.79 26.43
CA HIS A 135 -2.99 12.45 26.24
C HIS A 135 -4.49 12.48 25.86
N GLY A 136 -5.32 13.20 26.62
CA GLY A 136 -6.77 13.17 26.46
C GLY A 136 -7.29 14.04 25.31
N PRO A 137 -7.40 15.37 25.49
CA PRO A 137 -8.04 16.25 24.52
C PRO A 137 -7.22 16.53 23.26
N THR A 138 -5.89 16.37 23.29
CA THR A 138 -5.06 16.60 22.10
C THR A 138 -4.88 15.31 21.31
N LEU A 139 -4.05 14.40 21.79
CA LEU A 139 -3.74 13.17 21.06
C LEU A 139 -4.97 12.26 20.95
N GLY A 140 -5.76 12.12 22.02
CA GLY A 140 -6.95 11.28 22.02
C GLY A 140 -8.00 11.70 21.00
N LEU A 141 -8.24 13.00 20.79
CA LEU A 141 -9.18 13.47 19.76
C LEU A 141 -8.64 13.29 18.34
N VAL A 142 -7.35 13.61 18.12
CA VAL A 142 -6.71 13.42 16.82
C VAL A 142 -6.67 11.93 16.46
N ALA A 143 -6.54 11.04 17.45
CA ALA A 143 -6.52 9.59 17.27
C ALA A 143 -7.84 9.00 16.76
N VAL A 144 -8.98 9.66 17.01
CA VAL A 144 -10.32 9.06 16.80
C VAL A 144 -10.47 8.53 15.38
N ILE A 145 -10.20 9.37 14.39
CA ILE A 145 -10.37 9.00 12.99
C ILE A 145 -9.42 7.84 12.60
N PRO A 146 -8.08 7.96 12.73
CA PRO A 146 -7.17 6.88 12.38
C PRO A 146 -7.43 5.59 13.15
N PHE A 147 -7.74 5.66 14.45
CA PHE A 147 -7.95 4.46 15.24
C PHE A 147 -9.23 3.74 14.84
N LEU A 148 -10.32 4.46 14.60
CA LEU A 148 -11.58 3.84 14.20
C LEU A 148 -11.40 3.02 12.91
N TYR A 149 -10.89 3.62 11.82
CA TYR A 149 -10.77 2.86 10.58
C TYR A 149 -9.63 1.85 10.61
N LEU A 150 -8.45 2.15 11.19
CA LEU A 150 -7.34 1.19 11.22
C LEU A 150 -7.71 -0.05 12.01
N THR A 151 -8.47 0.12 13.09
CA THR A 151 -8.88 -0.99 13.94
C THR A 151 -9.97 -1.83 13.26
N LEU A 152 -10.98 -1.19 12.68
CA LEU A 152 -12.03 -1.90 11.94
C LEU A 152 -11.44 -2.64 10.73
N THR A 153 -10.61 -1.96 9.94
CA THR A 153 -9.96 -2.57 8.78
C THR A 153 -8.97 -3.66 9.18
N GLY A 154 -8.24 -3.51 10.29
CA GLY A 154 -7.33 -4.53 10.80
C GLY A 154 -8.05 -5.84 11.11
N ILE A 155 -9.16 -5.78 11.86
CA ILE A 155 -10.01 -6.97 12.12
C ILE A 155 -10.47 -7.61 10.80
N LEU A 156 -10.97 -6.81 9.85
CA LEU A 156 -11.44 -7.32 8.57
C LEU A 156 -10.33 -8.01 7.75
N LEU A 157 -9.09 -7.51 7.83
CA LEU A 157 -7.95 -8.07 7.10
C LEU A 157 -7.35 -9.30 7.80
N ASP A 158 -7.30 -9.33 9.12
CA ASP A 158 -6.83 -10.49 9.90
C ASP A 158 -7.72 -11.73 9.69
N HIS A 159 -8.99 -11.51 9.33
CA HIS A 159 -9.96 -12.55 8.93
C HIS A 159 -10.31 -12.48 7.43
N ALA A 160 -9.37 -12.03 6.60
CA ALA A 160 -9.58 -11.95 5.15
C ALA A 160 -10.00 -13.28 4.50
N PRO A 161 -9.46 -14.46 4.86
CA PRO A 161 -9.91 -15.73 4.26
C PRO A 161 -11.42 -15.97 4.40
N GLU A 162 -11.99 -15.59 5.55
CA GLU A 162 -13.41 -15.78 5.88
C GLU A 162 -14.28 -14.62 5.37
N LEU A 163 -13.81 -13.38 5.47
CA LEU A 163 -14.62 -12.18 5.23
C LEU A 163 -14.49 -11.61 3.81
N ARG A 164 -13.39 -11.86 3.11
CA ARG A 164 -13.16 -11.32 1.77
C ARG A 164 -14.20 -11.73 0.73
N PRO A 165 -14.71 -12.98 0.70
CA PRO A 165 -15.79 -13.34 -0.21
C PRO A 165 -17.01 -12.44 -0.02
N TRP A 166 -17.41 -12.15 1.22
CA TRP A 166 -18.50 -11.23 1.53
C TRP A 166 -18.16 -9.78 1.18
N MET A 167 -16.96 -9.29 1.55
CA MET A 167 -16.55 -7.92 1.21
C MET A 167 -16.54 -7.66 -0.30
N LYS A 168 -16.29 -8.70 -1.11
CA LYS A 168 -16.33 -8.60 -2.57
C LYS A 168 -17.74 -8.53 -3.17
N THR A 169 -18.78 -8.91 -2.43
CA THR A 169 -20.17 -8.76 -2.92
C THR A 169 -20.72 -7.35 -2.69
N LEU A 170 -20.12 -6.60 -1.76
CA LEU A 170 -20.50 -5.23 -1.45
C LEU A 170 -19.79 -4.24 -2.36
N HIS A 171 -20.57 -3.57 -3.19
CA HIS A 171 -20.10 -2.58 -4.16
C HIS A 171 -20.36 -1.17 -3.63
N ILE A 172 -19.34 -0.33 -3.69
CA ILE A 172 -19.38 1.06 -3.26
C ILE A 172 -19.48 1.95 -4.50
N PRO A 173 -20.63 2.61 -4.72
CA PRO A 173 -20.82 3.45 -5.89
C PRO A 173 -19.94 4.69 -5.83
N GLN A 174 -19.55 5.20 -7.00
CA GLN A 174 -18.67 6.37 -7.15
C GLN A 174 -19.07 7.57 -6.30
N ALA A 175 -20.37 7.79 -6.07
CA ALA A 175 -20.89 8.87 -5.24
C ALA A 175 -20.46 8.78 -3.76
N LEU A 176 -20.23 7.57 -3.25
CA LEU A 176 -19.82 7.30 -1.87
C LEU A 176 -18.31 7.03 -1.74
N GLN A 177 -17.59 6.94 -2.86
CA GLN A 177 -16.17 6.67 -2.84
C GLN A 177 -15.38 7.89 -2.32
N PRO A 178 -14.33 7.67 -1.52
CA PRO A 178 -13.42 8.74 -1.09
C PRO A 178 -12.76 9.47 -2.27
N PRO A 179 -12.30 10.73 -2.07
CA PRO A 179 -11.68 11.55 -3.11
C PRO A 179 -10.55 10.89 -3.90
N VAL A 180 -9.80 9.97 -3.26
CA VAL A 180 -8.71 9.24 -3.92
C VAL A 180 -9.19 8.53 -5.20
N TYR A 181 -10.39 7.95 -5.22
CA TYR A 181 -10.90 7.19 -6.38
C TYR A 181 -11.27 8.02 -7.62
N ARG A 182 -11.12 9.35 -7.57
CA ARG A 182 -11.45 10.25 -8.70
C ARG A 182 -10.32 10.47 -9.71
N LEU A 183 -9.11 9.98 -9.42
CA LEU A 183 -7.90 10.03 -10.27
C LEU A 183 -7.75 11.34 -11.09
N ARG A 184 -7.64 12.48 -10.40
CA ARG A 184 -7.59 13.81 -11.03
C ARG A 184 -6.24 14.16 -11.65
N SER A 185 -5.18 13.50 -11.21
CA SER A 185 -3.82 13.59 -11.76
C SER A 185 -3.14 12.23 -11.60
N TRP A 186 -1.99 12.08 -12.25
CA TRP A 186 -1.15 10.89 -12.12
C TRP A 186 -0.27 10.91 -10.87
N ASP A 187 -0.32 11.97 -10.05
CA ASP A 187 0.59 12.15 -8.92
C ASP A 187 0.47 11.03 -7.89
N ASN A 188 1.51 10.21 -7.78
CA ASN A 188 1.60 9.01 -6.96
C ASN A 188 0.62 7.88 -7.31
N GLU A 189 0.16 7.81 -8.56
CA GLU A 189 -0.87 6.86 -9.00
C GLU A 189 -0.37 5.79 -9.97
N ILE A 190 0.81 5.99 -10.56
CA ILE A 190 1.39 5.08 -11.53
C ILE A 190 2.30 4.09 -10.80
N HIS A 191 1.82 2.87 -10.62
CA HIS A 191 2.57 1.80 -9.95
C HIS A 191 3.42 0.98 -10.92
N ALA A 192 2.97 0.84 -12.15
CA ALA A 192 3.69 0.07 -13.16
C ALA A 192 3.43 0.58 -14.57
N ILE A 193 4.30 0.24 -15.51
CA ILE A 193 4.19 0.60 -16.93
C ILE A 193 4.57 -0.58 -17.82
N ALA A 194 3.90 -0.72 -18.97
CA ALA A 194 4.27 -1.65 -20.03
C ALA A 194 4.23 -0.97 -21.40
N GLY A 195 5.33 -1.04 -22.15
CA GLY A 195 5.40 -0.61 -23.55
C GLY A 195 5.02 -1.74 -24.52
N TYR A 196 4.70 -1.36 -25.76
CA TYR A 196 4.32 -2.29 -26.82
C TYR A 196 5.28 -2.17 -28.03
N PRO A 197 5.96 -3.26 -28.43
CA PRO A 197 6.86 -3.28 -29.57
C PRO A 197 6.17 -2.83 -30.86
N GLY A 198 6.86 -1.98 -31.63
CA GLY A 198 6.34 -1.41 -32.87
C GLY A 198 5.32 -0.28 -32.69
N GLU A 199 4.83 -0.01 -31.48
CA GLU A 199 3.73 0.93 -31.23
C GLU A 199 4.16 2.03 -30.24
N ALA A 200 4.90 3.05 -30.70
CA ALA A 200 5.47 4.10 -29.84
C ALA A 200 4.44 4.92 -29.04
N GLY A 201 3.21 5.04 -29.57
CA GLY A 201 2.08 5.71 -28.90
C GLY A 201 1.34 4.83 -27.90
N LYS A 202 1.61 3.52 -27.87
CA LYS A 202 0.87 2.56 -27.07
C LYS A 202 1.65 2.11 -25.85
N PHE A 203 1.04 2.29 -24.69
CA PHE A 203 1.54 1.78 -23.43
C PHE A 203 0.41 1.63 -22.43
N SER A 204 0.65 0.83 -21.39
CA SER A 204 -0.30 0.65 -20.29
C SER A 204 0.30 1.13 -18.98
N LEU A 205 -0.53 1.74 -18.15
CA LEU A 205 -0.22 2.15 -16.78
C LEU A 205 -1.02 1.31 -15.81
N GLY A 206 -0.30 0.66 -14.90
CA GLY A 206 -0.86 -0.03 -13.75
C GLY A 206 -1.11 0.94 -12.61
N THR A 207 -2.34 0.94 -12.10
CA THR A 207 -2.78 1.85 -11.02
C THR A 207 -3.54 1.08 -9.95
N ARG A 208 -3.92 1.75 -8.86
CA ARG A 208 -4.86 1.21 -7.87
C ARG A 208 -6.28 0.97 -8.40
N LEU A 209 -6.67 1.63 -9.49
CA LEU A 209 -8.00 1.55 -10.10
C LEU A 209 -8.07 0.56 -11.27
N GLY A 210 -6.96 -0.09 -11.59
CA GLY A 210 -6.86 -1.00 -12.73
C GLY A 210 -5.72 -0.68 -13.67
N LEU A 211 -5.76 -1.37 -14.80
CA LEU A 211 -4.86 -1.19 -15.92
C LEU A 211 -5.51 -0.22 -16.92
N PHE A 212 -4.81 0.85 -17.27
CA PHE A 212 -5.24 1.79 -18.30
C PHE A 212 -4.28 1.69 -19.48
N THR A 213 -4.81 1.53 -20.69
CA THR A 213 -4.03 1.44 -21.92
C THR A 213 -4.32 2.65 -22.80
N THR A 214 -3.28 3.30 -23.30
CA THR A 214 -3.37 4.36 -24.31
C THR A 214 -2.87 3.84 -25.65
N GLN A 215 -3.35 4.45 -26.74
CA GLN A 215 -2.90 4.20 -28.11
C GLN A 215 -2.24 5.45 -28.74
N ASP A 216 -2.32 6.60 -28.06
CA ASP A 216 -2.02 7.93 -28.63
C ASP A 216 -1.06 8.75 -27.77
N GLY A 217 -0.20 8.07 -27.01
CA GLY A 217 0.82 8.71 -26.19
C GLY A 217 0.30 9.23 -24.85
N GLY A 218 -0.87 8.75 -24.40
CA GLY A 218 -1.46 9.14 -23.11
C GLY A 218 -2.46 10.28 -23.21
N LYS A 219 -2.97 10.60 -24.39
CA LYS A 219 -4.02 11.61 -24.57
C LYS A 219 -5.40 11.04 -24.25
N ASN A 220 -5.64 9.79 -24.65
CA ASN A 220 -6.84 9.04 -24.33
C ASN A 220 -6.50 7.70 -23.68
N TRP A 221 -7.40 7.22 -22.83
CA TRP A 221 -7.23 6.01 -22.04
C TRP A 221 -8.42 5.07 -22.19
N THR A 222 -8.11 3.78 -22.28
CA THR A 222 -9.11 2.72 -22.14
C THR A 222 -8.77 1.91 -20.91
N ARG A 223 -9.71 1.83 -19.97
CA ARG A 223 -9.59 0.90 -18.83
C ARG A 223 -9.78 -0.52 -19.34
N GLU A 224 -8.88 -1.40 -18.97
CA GLU A 224 -8.98 -2.83 -19.26
C GLU A 224 -10.04 -3.44 -18.32
N ALA A 225 -11.25 -3.63 -18.86
CA ALA A 225 -12.43 -4.10 -18.13
C ALA A 225 -13.28 -5.04 -19.00
N GLY A 226 -14.40 -5.55 -18.47
CA GLY A 226 -15.37 -6.37 -19.24
C GLY A 226 -14.98 -7.84 -19.38
N TRP A 227 -13.90 -8.27 -18.74
CA TRP A 227 -13.49 -9.67 -18.65
C TRP A 227 -14.12 -10.36 -17.45
N ALA A 228 -14.13 -11.69 -17.45
CA ALA A 228 -14.58 -12.48 -16.29
C ALA A 228 -13.77 -12.17 -15.01
N VAL A 229 -12.53 -11.70 -15.17
CA VAL A 229 -11.67 -11.24 -14.07
C VAL A 229 -11.15 -9.85 -14.40
N ASP A 230 -11.52 -8.88 -13.57
CA ASP A 230 -11.09 -7.48 -13.69
C ASP A 230 -9.69 -7.29 -13.08
N PRO A 231 -8.75 -6.68 -13.82
CA PRO A 231 -7.54 -6.10 -13.25
C PRO A 231 -7.88 -5.03 -12.20
N GLY A 232 -7.90 -5.43 -10.93
CA GLY A 232 -7.99 -4.51 -9.78
C GLY A 232 -6.70 -3.71 -9.59
N PHE A 233 -6.21 -3.57 -8.36
CA PHE A 233 -4.94 -2.85 -8.14
C PHE A 233 -3.76 -3.59 -8.80
N VAL A 234 -3.23 -3.00 -9.87
CA VAL A 234 -2.00 -3.40 -10.55
C VAL A 234 -0.80 -2.84 -9.80
N TRP A 235 -0.21 -3.67 -8.94
CA TRP A 235 0.98 -3.35 -8.17
C TRP A 235 2.26 -3.48 -9.00
N THR A 236 2.33 -4.52 -9.83
CA THR A 236 3.43 -4.80 -10.75
C THR A 236 2.87 -5.16 -12.11
N LEU A 237 3.55 -4.72 -13.18
CA LEU A 237 3.18 -5.03 -14.55
C LEU A 237 4.45 -5.42 -15.31
N ARG A 238 4.42 -6.58 -15.96
CA ARG A 238 5.51 -7.08 -16.80
C ARG A 238 4.97 -7.59 -18.11
N ARG A 239 5.74 -7.34 -19.17
CA ARG A 239 5.45 -7.82 -20.51
C ARG A 239 6.62 -8.66 -20.99
N HIS A 240 6.32 -9.86 -21.49
CA HIS A 240 7.30 -10.73 -22.11
C HIS A 240 6.73 -11.32 -23.40
N GLY A 241 7.13 -10.77 -24.54
CA GLY A 241 6.49 -11.11 -25.82
C GLY A 241 5.01 -10.75 -25.78
N ALA A 242 4.13 -11.67 -26.16
CA ALA A 242 2.68 -11.44 -26.12
C ALA A 242 2.08 -11.52 -24.71
N ASP A 243 2.82 -11.99 -23.70
CA ASP A 243 2.31 -12.14 -22.35
C ASP A 243 2.37 -10.83 -21.57
N LEU A 244 1.28 -10.52 -20.89
CA LEU A 244 1.14 -9.44 -19.94
C LEU A 244 0.79 -10.03 -18.57
N LEU A 245 1.58 -9.66 -17.56
CA LEU A 245 1.53 -10.24 -16.22
C LEU A 245 1.29 -9.13 -15.21
N ILE A 246 0.30 -9.33 -14.34
CA ILE A 246 -0.11 -8.39 -13.30
C ILE A 246 0.14 -9.00 -11.93
N GLY A 247 0.93 -8.31 -11.13
CA GLY A 247 0.97 -8.46 -9.69
C GLY A 247 -0.16 -7.69 -9.04
N GLY A 248 -1.04 -8.36 -8.30
CA GLY A 248 -2.16 -7.74 -7.60
C GLY A 248 -1.82 -7.34 -6.16
N MET A 249 -2.29 -6.18 -5.71
CA MET A 249 -2.30 -5.80 -4.28
C MET A 249 -3.72 -5.81 -3.73
N GLY A 250 -4.05 -6.82 -2.91
CA GLY A 250 -5.43 -7.05 -2.45
C GLY A 250 -6.33 -7.70 -3.52
N GLY A 251 -5.76 -8.14 -4.65
CA GLY A 251 -6.40 -8.84 -5.76
C GLY A 251 -5.65 -10.13 -6.14
N PRO A 252 -6.15 -10.93 -7.10
CA PRO A 252 -5.39 -12.03 -7.68
C PRO A 252 -4.22 -11.50 -8.53
N ASN A 253 -3.17 -12.31 -8.70
CA ASN A 253 -2.18 -12.11 -9.75
C ASN A 253 -2.79 -12.62 -11.06
N LEU A 254 -2.53 -11.93 -12.18
CA LEU A 254 -3.17 -12.22 -13.46
C LEU A 254 -2.14 -12.40 -14.58
N GLN A 255 -2.51 -13.22 -15.55
CA GLN A 255 -1.80 -13.34 -16.82
C GLN A 255 -2.80 -13.18 -17.98
N ARG A 256 -2.33 -12.56 -19.05
CA ARG A 256 -2.98 -12.50 -20.36
C ARG A 256 -1.96 -12.79 -21.45
N ASN A 257 -2.31 -13.62 -22.42
CA ASN A 257 -1.54 -13.82 -23.64
C ASN A 257 -2.27 -13.17 -24.83
N GLY A 258 -1.70 -12.10 -25.39
CA GLY A 258 -2.34 -11.35 -26.48
C GLY A 258 -3.75 -10.87 -26.10
N ASP A 259 -4.74 -11.20 -26.94
CA ASP A 259 -6.15 -10.81 -26.73
C ASP A 259 -6.96 -11.82 -25.91
N SER A 260 -6.30 -12.81 -25.29
CA SER A 260 -6.97 -13.72 -24.36
C SER A 260 -7.50 -12.92 -23.15
N GLY A 261 -8.68 -13.24 -22.63
CA GLY A 261 -9.12 -12.64 -21.35
C GLY A 261 -8.16 -12.94 -20.19
N TRP A 262 -8.20 -12.11 -19.14
CA TRP A 262 -7.35 -12.26 -17.96
C TRP A 262 -7.62 -13.56 -17.20
N ARG A 263 -6.54 -14.25 -16.80
CA ARG A 263 -6.60 -15.50 -16.03
C ARG A 263 -5.84 -15.36 -14.71
N PRO A 264 -6.42 -15.81 -13.58
CA PRO A 264 -5.72 -15.83 -12.30
C PRO A 264 -4.55 -16.80 -12.30
N VAL A 265 -3.42 -16.36 -11.76
CA VAL A 265 -2.23 -17.18 -11.51
C VAL A 265 -2.22 -17.59 -10.04
N LYS A 266 -2.09 -18.89 -9.78
CA LYS A 266 -2.13 -19.47 -8.42
C LYS A 266 -0.72 -19.77 -7.92
N GLY A 267 -0.54 -19.77 -6.60
CA GLY A 267 0.71 -20.18 -5.95
C GLY A 267 1.86 -19.17 -5.99
N THR A 268 1.59 -17.94 -6.44
CA THR A 268 2.60 -16.89 -6.65
C THR A 268 2.73 -15.90 -5.49
N GLY A 269 2.04 -16.18 -4.38
CA GLY A 269 1.96 -15.33 -3.19
C GLY A 269 1.31 -13.97 -3.45
N HIS A 270 1.39 -13.09 -2.45
CA HIS A 270 0.75 -11.77 -2.48
C HIS A 270 1.74 -10.65 -2.84
N MET A 271 1.26 -9.63 -3.56
CA MET A 271 2.00 -8.39 -3.88
C MET A 271 3.39 -8.64 -4.47
N PRO A 272 3.50 -9.38 -5.60
CA PRO A 272 4.80 -9.65 -6.20
C PRO A 272 5.47 -8.36 -6.64
N THR A 273 6.68 -8.11 -6.19
CA THR A 273 7.49 -6.93 -6.50
C THR A 273 8.14 -7.01 -7.88
N ASP A 274 8.33 -8.22 -8.40
CA ASP A 274 8.83 -8.42 -9.75
C ASP A 274 8.34 -9.73 -10.36
N ILE A 275 8.38 -9.81 -11.70
CA ILE A 275 8.01 -11.00 -12.46
C ILE A 275 9.02 -11.13 -13.60
N SER A 276 9.63 -12.29 -13.74
CA SER A 276 10.62 -12.55 -14.78
C SER A 276 10.40 -13.90 -15.43
N ARG A 277 11.00 -14.12 -16.60
CA ARG A 277 11.00 -15.43 -17.25
C ARG A 277 11.99 -16.37 -16.58
N ASP A 278 11.57 -17.62 -16.46
CA ASP A 278 12.42 -18.74 -16.12
C ASP A 278 13.16 -19.26 -17.37
N ALA A 279 14.26 -19.99 -17.18
CA ALA A 279 15.06 -20.59 -18.25
C ALA A 279 14.22 -21.57 -19.11
N ASP A 280 13.26 -22.25 -18.50
CA ASP A 280 12.39 -23.22 -19.19
C ASP A 280 11.11 -22.60 -19.77
N GLY A 281 11.04 -21.26 -19.88
CA GLY A 281 9.93 -20.53 -20.49
C GLY A 281 8.74 -20.25 -19.57
N GLY A 282 8.80 -20.62 -18.29
CA GLY A 282 7.82 -20.26 -17.27
C GLY A 282 8.01 -18.84 -16.71
N TYR A 283 7.23 -18.48 -15.69
CA TYR A 283 7.36 -17.20 -14.98
C TYR A 283 7.73 -17.41 -13.51
N LEU A 284 8.65 -16.58 -13.03
CA LEU A 284 9.09 -16.49 -11.64
C LEU A 284 8.52 -15.20 -11.04
N TRP A 285 7.83 -15.34 -9.92
CA TRP A 285 7.16 -14.27 -9.20
C TRP A 285 7.92 -13.98 -7.91
N LEU A 286 8.53 -12.81 -7.82
CA LEU A 286 9.25 -12.39 -6.62
C LEU A 286 8.31 -11.62 -5.70
N ASN A 287 8.22 -12.03 -4.44
CA ASN A 287 7.51 -11.31 -3.39
C ASN A 287 8.31 -11.37 -2.07
N ARG A 288 7.70 -11.00 -0.94
CA ARG A 288 8.36 -11.03 0.38
C ARG A 288 8.71 -12.43 0.91
N GLU A 289 7.93 -13.44 0.51
CA GLU A 289 8.08 -14.85 0.90
C GLU A 289 9.15 -15.56 0.06
N GLY A 290 9.48 -15.00 -1.10
CA GLY A 290 10.57 -15.45 -1.95
C GLY A 290 10.23 -15.42 -3.43
N ILE A 291 10.81 -16.35 -4.17
CA ILE A 291 10.58 -16.54 -5.61
C ILE A 291 9.65 -17.74 -5.76
N HIS A 292 8.53 -17.53 -6.43
CA HIS A 292 7.51 -18.55 -6.65
C HIS A 292 7.38 -18.84 -8.15
N PRO A 293 7.51 -20.10 -8.58
CA PRO A 293 7.22 -20.46 -9.95
C PRO A 293 5.72 -20.39 -10.22
N ASP A 294 5.36 -20.07 -11.45
CA ASP A 294 3.98 -20.17 -11.92
C ASP A 294 3.54 -21.65 -11.96
N LEU A 295 2.62 -22.01 -11.06
CA LEU A 295 2.09 -23.37 -10.96
C LEU A 295 1.05 -23.71 -12.02
N SER A 296 0.60 -22.74 -12.83
CA SER A 296 -0.41 -22.97 -13.88
C SER A 296 0.08 -23.89 -15.00
N ALA A 297 1.40 -24.05 -15.15
CA ALA A 297 2.02 -24.97 -16.10
C ALA A 297 2.17 -26.43 -15.58
N GLY A 298 1.62 -26.77 -14.41
CA GLY A 298 1.70 -28.12 -13.85
C GLY A 298 3.09 -28.56 -13.39
N ARG A 299 4.06 -27.64 -13.34
CA ARG A 299 5.42 -27.90 -12.86
C ARG A 299 5.51 -27.63 -11.36
N ILE A 300 5.84 -28.66 -10.59
CA ILE A 300 6.24 -28.54 -9.18
C ILE A 300 7.72 -28.90 -9.11
N LEU A 301 8.58 -27.90 -9.25
CA LEU A 301 9.86 -27.90 -8.56
C LEU A 301 10.16 -26.44 -8.20
N PRO A 302 10.29 -26.07 -6.92
CA PRO A 302 11.00 -24.85 -6.61
C PRO A 302 12.43 -25.09 -7.11
N ALA A 303 12.85 -24.40 -8.16
CA ALA A 303 14.27 -24.26 -8.41
C ALA A 303 14.89 -23.86 -7.06
N GLN A 304 15.89 -24.61 -6.59
CA GLN A 304 16.66 -24.21 -5.41
C GLN A 304 17.43 -22.95 -5.77
N HIS A 305 16.74 -21.82 -5.82
CA HIS A 305 17.35 -20.53 -5.88
C HIS A 305 18.04 -20.37 -4.53
N ARG A 306 19.35 -20.58 -4.53
CA ARG A 306 20.20 -20.25 -3.40
C ARG A 306 20.16 -18.74 -3.28
N PHE A 307 19.21 -18.24 -2.48
CA PHE A 307 19.23 -16.84 -2.08
C PHE A 307 20.63 -16.54 -1.53
N PRO A 308 21.20 -15.37 -1.81
CA PRO A 308 22.38 -14.94 -1.07
C PRO A 308 22.06 -15.09 0.41
N ARG A 309 22.92 -15.79 1.15
CA ARG A 309 22.83 -15.85 2.61
C ARG A 309 23.09 -14.44 3.11
N LEU A 310 22.03 -13.65 3.21
CA LEU A 310 22.09 -12.36 3.87
C LEU A 310 22.22 -12.66 5.36
N GLU A 311 23.28 -12.15 5.98
CA GLU A 311 23.40 -12.14 7.43
C GLU A 311 22.36 -11.16 7.99
N GLY A 312 21.15 -11.67 8.22
CA GLY A 312 20.06 -10.91 8.83
C GLY A 312 18.83 -10.76 7.95
N VAL A 313 17.76 -10.30 8.59
CA VAL A 313 16.45 -10.05 7.99
C VAL A 313 16.19 -8.54 8.03
N PRO A 314 15.81 -7.90 6.91
CA PRO A 314 15.40 -6.50 6.92
C PRO A 314 14.37 -6.20 8.02
N TRP A 315 14.56 -5.10 8.75
CA TRP A 315 13.67 -4.68 9.84
C TRP A 315 12.20 -4.62 9.44
N TYR A 316 11.92 -4.27 8.18
CA TYR A 316 10.58 -4.29 7.64
C TYR A 316 9.88 -5.64 7.85
N PHE A 317 10.53 -6.76 7.51
CA PHE A 317 9.92 -8.09 7.66
C PHE A 317 9.75 -8.51 9.12
N VAL A 318 10.66 -8.06 10.00
CA VAL A 318 10.54 -8.29 11.44
C VAL A 318 9.32 -7.54 11.98
N ILE A 319 9.17 -6.25 11.65
CA ILE A 319 8.06 -5.42 12.11
C ILE A 319 6.73 -5.90 11.53
N ASP A 320 6.67 -6.19 10.22
CA ASP A 320 5.49 -6.73 9.54
C ASP A 320 5.08 -8.10 10.12
N GLY A 321 6.06 -8.97 10.38
CA GLY A 321 5.84 -10.27 11.01
C GLY A 321 5.39 -10.20 12.47
N LEU A 322 5.84 -9.20 13.23
CA LEU A 322 5.33 -8.90 14.58
C LEU A 322 3.92 -8.32 14.53
N HIS A 323 3.67 -7.40 13.61
CA HIS A 323 2.37 -6.73 13.43
C HIS A 323 1.27 -7.73 13.04
N SER A 324 1.56 -8.61 12.09
CA SER A 324 0.66 -9.68 11.66
C SER A 324 0.64 -10.90 12.59
N GLY A 325 1.60 -10.99 13.53
CA GLY A 325 1.75 -12.13 14.42
C GLY A 325 2.30 -13.40 13.78
N MET A 326 2.65 -13.37 12.49
CA MET A 326 3.17 -14.52 11.75
C MET A 326 4.50 -15.05 12.33
N LEU A 327 5.28 -14.20 13.02
CA LEU A 327 6.50 -14.65 13.70
C LEU A 327 6.23 -15.50 14.94
N ILE A 328 5.01 -15.48 15.47
CA ILE A 328 4.67 -16.14 16.73
C ILE A 328 3.77 -17.35 16.47
N HIS A 329 2.58 -17.13 15.91
CA HIS A 329 1.62 -18.20 15.66
C HIS A 329 0.50 -17.77 14.70
N ALA A 330 -0.04 -18.69 13.90
CA ALA A 330 -1.13 -18.40 12.95
C ALA A 330 -2.43 -17.91 13.63
N GLN A 331 -2.64 -18.24 14.90
CA GLN A 331 -3.80 -17.80 15.70
C GLN A 331 -3.58 -16.42 16.36
N TRP A 332 -2.47 -15.74 16.10
CA TRP A 332 -2.20 -14.42 16.66
C TRP A 332 -3.24 -13.36 16.23
N LYS A 333 -3.98 -13.61 15.14
CA LYS A 333 -5.14 -12.78 14.74
C LYS A 333 -6.12 -12.51 15.89
N TRP A 334 -6.35 -13.47 16.78
CA TRP A 334 -7.24 -13.26 17.93
C TRP A 334 -6.65 -12.34 19.00
N ILE A 335 -5.32 -12.31 19.14
CA ILE A 335 -4.64 -11.36 20.03
C ILE A 335 -4.74 -9.96 19.43
N ASN A 336 -4.54 -9.84 18.11
CA ASN A 336 -4.77 -8.59 17.39
C ASN A 336 -6.21 -8.10 17.56
N ASP A 337 -7.21 -8.98 17.48
CA ASP A 337 -8.62 -8.62 17.73
C ASP A 337 -8.84 -8.08 19.15
N VAL A 338 -8.23 -8.68 20.17
CA VAL A 338 -8.33 -8.16 21.55
C VAL A 338 -7.73 -6.77 21.67
N VAL A 339 -6.56 -6.55 21.06
CA VAL A 339 -5.91 -5.22 21.02
C VAL A 339 -6.78 -4.22 20.26
N ALA A 340 -7.36 -4.63 19.13
CA ALA A 340 -8.29 -3.85 18.33
C ALA A 340 -9.53 -3.45 19.15
N LEU A 341 -10.19 -4.41 19.79
CA LEU A 341 -11.34 -4.13 20.66
C LEU A 341 -10.98 -3.19 21.82
N ALA A 342 -9.80 -3.35 22.42
CA ALA A 342 -9.31 -2.42 23.45
C ALA A 342 -9.12 -1.00 22.88
N CYS A 343 -8.56 -0.85 21.68
CA CYS A 343 -8.44 0.45 21.00
C CYS A 343 -9.80 1.09 20.73
N LEU A 344 -10.80 0.33 20.28
CA LEU A 344 -12.17 0.82 20.08
C LEU A 344 -12.80 1.28 21.39
N LEU A 345 -12.70 0.46 22.45
CA LEU A 345 -13.22 0.80 23.77
C LEU A 345 -12.56 2.06 24.33
N LEU A 346 -11.23 2.18 24.22
CA LEU A 346 -10.50 3.37 24.67
C LEU A 346 -10.90 4.61 23.87
N THR A 347 -11.12 4.49 22.57
CA THR A 347 -11.58 5.59 21.71
C THR A 347 -12.97 6.06 22.13
N ILE A 348 -13.92 5.13 22.29
CA ILE A 348 -15.31 5.45 22.68
C ILE A 348 -15.36 6.04 24.09
N THR A 349 -14.73 5.38 25.06
CA THR A 349 -14.73 5.85 26.46
C THR A 349 -13.95 7.16 26.62
N GLY A 350 -12.90 7.37 25.84
CA GLY A 350 -12.15 8.62 25.73
C GLY A 350 -13.04 9.78 25.23
N LEU A 351 -13.80 9.56 24.16
CA LEU A 351 -14.78 10.53 23.65
C LEU A 351 -15.88 10.84 24.66
N MET A 352 -16.45 9.82 25.31
CA MET A 352 -17.48 10.01 26.35
C MET A 352 -16.94 10.85 27.51
N ARG A 353 -15.71 10.56 27.96
CA ARG A 353 -15.05 11.34 29.01
C ARG A 353 -14.78 12.76 28.56
N TRP A 354 -14.30 12.95 27.33
CA TRP A 354 -14.05 14.26 26.76
C TRP A 354 -15.33 15.09 26.71
N TRP A 355 -16.43 14.51 26.25
CA TRP A 355 -17.71 15.20 26.17
C TRP A 355 -18.29 15.57 27.54
N ARG A 356 -18.14 14.69 28.54
CA ARG A 356 -18.63 14.93 29.91
C ARG A 356 -17.76 15.94 30.67
N GLN A 357 -16.51 16.15 30.27
CA GLN A 357 -15.66 17.13 30.90
C GLN A 357 -16.00 18.53 30.41
N ARG A 358 -16.33 19.42 31.35
CA ARG A 358 -16.30 20.85 31.08
C ARG A 358 -14.85 21.26 30.90
N TRP A 359 -14.43 21.40 29.64
CA TRP A 359 -13.15 21.99 29.27
C TRP A 359 -13.21 23.47 29.63
N ILE A 360 -12.85 23.78 30.88
CA ILE A 360 -12.70 25.14 31.41
C ILE A 360 -11.29 25.64 31.08
#